data_AF-A0A957PC71-F1
#
_entry.id   AF-A0A957PC71-F1
#
_cell.length_a   1.000
_cell.length_b   1.000
_cell.length_c   1.000
_cell.angle_alpha   90.00
_cell.angle_beta   90.00
_cell.angle_gamma   90.00
#
_symmetry.space_group_name_H-M   'P 1'
#
loop_
_entity.id
_entity.type
_entity.pdbx_description
1 polymer ?
#
loop_
_entity_poly.entity_id
_entity_poly.type
_entity_poly.pdbx_seq_one_letter_code
_entity_poly.pdbx_strand_id
1 'polypeptide(L)'
;NLSTRFATLLEKLDEDPLLLDPPLVLSAAMHGAQKLEPVLTQIDPHFFVGLAAEVNGQLNGGPAVLVPGIIQALETGDEAWLRSHLGDNTPLPETPGPAPLSLEQDEDAVEFKQSVFEQPLTALLAQAQLAANDAQSGIGAQWISVVLSDFEARLLAGEDQDQLINDLVAWSVLPYQSRSIGVVMDFANESLSAEAAAQANAIAGQMTRNDLRRTLWNIQDIAGRLGGADVRSASSKTMQYAVNCAEDVAFSTIEDTNAYVAQSPYPQLVLLPAKEFELVAFGPCVTYPKPLDASVAQLVTSTIPALVFQQALDIQTPLSWGKVVADGLPNSFFVEWSNMGHIAAGHDYHSCAGDIAAAFLDNPAREPNISCAQSANYQLQFVLPE
;
A
#
# COMPACT_ATOMS: atom_id res chain seq x y z
N ASN A 1 -6.74 28.50 4.54
CA ASN A 1 -6.73 27.49 5.62
C ASN A 1 -8.01 26.67 5.50
N LEU A 2 -7.92 25.38 5.14
CA LEU A 2 -9.09 24.52 4.90
C LEU A 2 -9.89 24.26 6.18
N SER A 3 -9.25 24.13 7.34
CA SER A 3 -9.92 23.89 8.62
C SER A 3 -10.80 25.08 9.02
N THR A 4 -10.29 26.31 8.90
CA THR A 4 -11.07 27.52 9.18
C THR A 4 -12.24 27.68 8.21
N ARG A 5 -11.98 27.45 6.92
CA ARG A 5 -13.03 27.45 5.86
C ARG A 5 -14.13 26.46 6.16
N PHE A 6 -13.76 25.24 6.53
CA PHE A 6 -14.72 24.19 6.86
C PHE A 6 -15.53 24.51 8.11
N ALA A 7 -14.90 25.04 9.17
CA ALA A 7 -15.62 25.49 10.37
C ALA A 7 -16.67 26.57 10.04
N THR A 8 -16.29 27.58 9.25
CA THR A 8 -17.23 28.62 8.79
C THR A 8 -18.33 28.05 7.89
N LEU A 9 -18.02 27.08 7.04
CA LEU A 9 -19.03 26.41 6.22
C LEU A 9 -20.04 25.64 7.08
N LEU A 10 -19.58 24.93 8.11
CA LEU A 10 -20.45 24.19 9.03
C LEU A 10 -21.40 25.13 9.78
N GLU A 11 -20.91 26.27 10.26
CA GLU A 11 -21.76 27.30 10.89
C GLU A 11 -22.84 27.81 9.91
N LYS A 12 -22.46 28.10 8.67
CA LYS A 12 -23.41 28.54 7.63
C LYS A 12 -24.47 27.48 7.33
N LEU A 13 -24.08 26.21 7.22
CA LEU A 13 -25.00 25.11 6.90
C LEU A 13 -25.90 24.73 8.08
N ASP A 14 -25.49 25.03 9.32
CA ASP A 14 -26.34 24.88 10.51
C ASP A 14 -27.47 25.92 10.52
N GLU A 15 -27.17 27.15 10.08
CA GLU A 15 -28.16 28.24 9.98
C GLU A 15 -29.05 28.13 8.74
N ASP A 16 -28.48 27.76 7.59
CA ASP A 16 -29.15 27.69 6.28
C ASP A 16 -28.71 26.44 5.50
N PRO A 17 -29.33 25.27 5.78
CA PRO A 17 -29.04 24.03 5.08
C PRO A 17 -29.24 24.16 3.56
N LEU A 18 -28.36 23.55 2.77
CA LEU A 18 -28.55 23.50 1.33
C LEU A 18 -29.66 22.50 1.00
N LEU A 19 -30.83 23.00 0.60
CA LEU A 19 -31.93 22.16 0.12
C LEU A 19 -31.66 21.67 -1.30
N LEU A 20 -31.87 20.37 -1.54
CA LEU A 20 -31.64 19.72 -2.83
C LEU A 20 -32.98 19.38 -3.50
N ASP A 21 -33.29 20.07 -4.59
CA ASP A 21 -34.49 19.81 -5.40
C ASP A 21 -34.10 19.64 -6.90
N PRO A 22 -34.18 18.43 -7.47
CA PRO A 22 -34.68 17.19 -6.84
C PRO A 22 -33.72 16.61 -5.79
N PRO A 23 -34.17 15.73 -4.88
CA PRO A 23 -33.27 15.03 -3.95
C PRO A 23 -32.08 14.37 -4.66
N LEU A 24 -30.91 14.37 -4.02
CA LEU A 24 -29.70 13.75 -4.55
C LEU A 24 -29.64 12.29 -4.13
N VAL A 25 -29.66 11.38 -5.10
CA VAL A 25 -29.41 9.95 -4.87
C VAL A 25 -27.90 9.73 -4.86
N LEU A 26 -27.34 9.32 -3.73
CA LEU A 26 -25.93 9.04 -3.58
C LEU A 26 -25.54 7.78 -4.35
N SER A 27 -24.35 7.79 -4.95
CA SER A 27 -23.76 6.59 -5.54
C SER A 27 -23.44 5.55 -4.47
N ALA A 28 -23.39 4.26 -4.84
CA ALA A 28 -23.04 3.17 -3.92
C ALA A 28 -21.68 3.36 -3.23
N ALA A 29 -20.74 4.06 -3.89
CA ALA A 29 -19.44 4.41 -3.31
C ALA A 29 -19.55 5.40 -2.13
N MET A 30 -20.60 6.22 -2.09
CA MET A 30 -20.83 7.24 -1.06
C MET A 30 -21.65 6.75 0.14
N HIS A 31 -22.27 5.56 0.08
CA HIS A 31 -23.15 5.06 1.16
C HIS A 31 -22.95 3.56 1.48
N GLY A 32 -21.82 2.98 1.07
CA GLY A 32 -21.55 1.54 1.12
C GLY A 32 -21.60 0.89 2.51
N ALA A 33 -21.20 1.59 3.57
CA ALA A 33 -21.27 1.16 4.97
C ALA A 33 -22.60 1.54 5.66
N GLN A 34 -23.57 2.05 4.90
CA GLN A 34 -24.89 2.48 5.35
C GLN A 34 -24.84 3.55 6.47
N LYS A 35 -23.79 4.39 6.49
CA LYS A 35 -23.67 5.50 7.46
C LYS A 35 -24.13 6.85 6.90
N LEU A 36 -24.31 6.92 5.58
CA LEU A 36 -24.97 8.02 4.88
C LEU A 36 -26.30 7.53 4.30
N GLU A 37 -27.32 8.39 4.39
CA GLU A 37 -28.62 8.14 3.76
C GLU A 37 -28.44 8.08 2.23
N PRO A 38 -28.97 7.07 1.54
CA PRO A 38 -28.80 6.91 0.10
C PRO A 38 -29.49 8.02 -0.72
N VAL A 39 -30.41 8.76 -0.11
CA VAL A 39 -31.11 9.90 -0.72
C VAL A 39 -31.02 11.11 0.21
N LEU A 40 -30.37 12.17 -0.27
CA LEU A 40 -30.24 13.43 0.45
C LEU A 40 -31.26 14.45 -0.05
N THR A 41 -32.11 14.95 0.85
CA THR A 41 -33.00 16.10 0.57
C THR A 41 -32.34 17.43 0.93
N GLN A 42 -31.27 17.40 1.72
CA GLN A 42 -30.49 18.56 2.10
C GLN A 42 -29.04 18.19 2.45
N ILE A 43 -28.16 19.18 2.46
CA ILE A 43 -26.81 19.08 3.04
C ILE A 43 -26.72 20.06 4.20
N ASP A 44 -26.44 19.51 5.38
CA ASP A 44 -26.29 20.18 6.67
C ASP A 44 -25.05 19.63 7.40
N PRO A 45 -24.72 20.06 8.64
CA PRO A 45 -23.60 19.48 9.37
C PRO A 45 -23.70 17.96 9.62
N HIS A 46 -24.90 17.37 9.69
CA HIS A 46 -25.07 15.92 9.89
C HIS A 46 -24.60 15.11 8.69
N PHE A 47 -24.71 15.64 7.47
CA PHE A 47 -24.11 15.03 6.29
C PHE A 47 -22.61 14.78 6.49
N PHE A 48 -21.87 15.71 7.08
CA PHE A 48 -20.43 15.54 7.31
C PHE A 48 -20.11 14.54 8.42
N VAL A 49 -21.00 14.38 9.40
CA VAL A 49 -20.87 13.31 10.41
C VAL A 49 -21.04 11.94 9.77
N GLY A 50 -22.06 11.78 8.91
CA GLY A 50 -22.27 10.56 8.14
C GLY A 50 -21.11 10.29 7.18
N LEU A 51 -20.63 11.31 6.46
CA LEU A 51 -19.50 11.21 5.56
C LEU A 51 -18.21 10.82 6.30
N ALA A 52 -17.95 11.39 7.47
CA ALA A 52 -16.81 10.99 8.30
C ALA A 52 -16.92 9.54 8.77
N ALA A 53 -18.11 9.09 9.18
CA ALA A 53 -18.34 7.69 9.55
C ALA A 53 -18.14 6.74 8.35
N GLU A 54 -18.56 7.15 7.16
CA GLU A 54 -18.38 6.41 5.92
C GLU A 54 -16.90 6.32 5.51
N VAL A 55 -16.20 7.46 5.50
CA VAL A 55 -14.74 7.52 5.24
C VAL A 55 -13.95 6.65 6.21
N ASN A 56 -14.33 6.62 7.48
CA ASN A 56 -13.65 5.82 8.50
C ASN A 56 -14.04 4.33 8.45
N GLY A 57 -15.21 4.00 7.90
CA GLY A 57 -15.71 2.63 7.80
C GLY A 57 -15.31 1.89 6.51
N GLN A 58 -14.90 2.62 5.47
CA GLN A 58 -14.47 2.03 4.20
C GLN A 58 -12.95 1.79 4.15
N LEU A 59 -12.56 0.71 3.46
CA LEU A 59 -11.16 0.45 3.10
C LEU A 59 -10.59 1.65 2.32
N ASN A 60 -9.31 1.93 2.51
CA ASN A 60 -8.59 2.99 1.80
C ASN A 60 -9.15 4.43 1.97
N GLY A 61 -10.00 4.68 2.98
CA GLY A 61 -10.55 6.00 3.28
C GLY A 61 -11.74 6.41 2.41
N GLY A 62 -12.25 5.50 1.57
CA GLY A 62 -13.45 5.72 0.76
C GLY A 62 -13.46 7.05 -0.02
N PRO A 63 -14.53 7.84 0.05
CA PRO A 63 -14.66 9.10 -0.70
C PRO A 63 -13.90 10.29 -0.06
N ALA A 64 -12.97 10.07 0.88
CA ALA A 64 -12.27 11.15 1.59
C ALA A 64 -11.58 12.17 0.68
N VAL A 65 -11.10 11.74 -0.49
CA VAL A 65 -10.47 12.62 -1.49
C VAL A 65 -11.43 13.70 -2.01
N LEU A 66 -12.73 13.45 -1.97
CA LEU A 66 -13.76 14.38 -2.44
C LEU A 66 -14.05 15.50 -1.43
N VAL A 67 -13.67 15.36 -0.16
CA VAL A 67 -14.03 16.32 0.91
C VAL A 67 -13.62 17.76 0.58
N PRO A 68 -12.39 18.06 0.10
CA PRO A 68 -12.04 19.42 -0.29
C PRO A 68 -12.91 19.97 -1.43
N GLY A 69 -13.24 19.14 -2.41
CA GLY A 69 -14.13 19.47 -3.53
C GLY A 69 -15.56 19.74 -3.06
N ILE A 70 -16.09 18.91 -2.14
CA ILE A 70 -17.40 19.08 -1.51
C ILE A 70 -17.46 20.42 -0.77
N ILE A 71 -16.44 20.73 0.05
CA ILE A 71 -16.36 22.01 0.78
C ILE A 71 -16.36 23.18 -0.21
N GLN A 72 -15.55 23.11 -1.27
CA GLN A 72 -15.48 24.17 -2.28
C GLN A 72 -16.80 24.32 -3.05
N ALA A 73 -17.46 23.24 -3.42
CA ALA A 73 -18.75 23.27 -4.10
C ALA A 73 -19.83 23.90 -3.21
N LEU A 74 -19.87 23.57 -1.93
CA LEU A 74 -20.83 24.15 -0.98
C LEU A 74 -20.55 25.63 -0.68
N GLU A 75 -19.28 26.05 -0.62
CA GLU A 75 -18.91 27.46 -0.48
C GLU A 75 -19.31 28.30 -1.71
N THR A 76 -19.24 27.71 -2.90
CA THR A 76 -19.52 28.38 -4.18
C THR A 76 -20.95 28.19 -4.69
N GLY A 77 -21.72 27.29 -4.07
CA GLY A 77 -23.07 26.93 -4.50
C GLY A 77 -23.11 26.06 -5.77
N ASP A 78 -22.04 25.32 -6.07
CA ASP A 78 -21.94 24.46 -7.26
C ASP A 78 -22.66 23.12 -7.06
N GLU A 79 -23.99 23.16 -7.13
CA GLU A 79 -24.84 21.98 -6.99
C GLU A 79 -24.63 20.95 -8.13
N ALA A 80 -24.28 21.42 -9.34
CA ALA A 80 -24.01 20.54 -10.47
C ALA A 80 -22.77 19.67 -10.22
N TRP A 81 -21.74 20.24 -9.60
CA TRP A 81 -20.58 19.49 -9.15
C TRP A 81 -20.96 18.42 -8.11
N LEU A 82 -21.72 18.79 -7.07
CA LEU A 82 -22.17 17.85 -6.04
C LEU A 82 -22.95 16.67 -6.65
N ARG A 83 -23.86 16.94 -7.58
CA ARG A 83 -24.64 15.90 -8.24
C ARG A 83 -23.78 14.96 -9.08
N SER A 84 -22.84 15.49 -9.84
CA SER A 84 -21.98 14.69 -10.72
C SER A 84 -20.94 13.85 -10.00
N HIS A 85 -20.50 14.26 -8.80
CA HIS A 85 -19.42 13.58 -8.06
C HIS A 85 -19.92 12.75 -6.88
N LEU A 86 -21.08 13.07 -6.31
CA LEU A 86 -21.68 12.32 -5.19
C LEU A 86 -22.80 11.39 -5.65
N GLY A 87 -23.51 11.77 -6.71
CA GLY A 87 -24.68 11.06 -7.19
C GLY A 87 -24.41 10.03 -8.30
N ASP A 88 -25.34 9.11 -8.49
CA ASP A 88 -25.33 8.21 -9.64
C ASP A 88 -26.01 8.88 -10.85
N ASN A 89 -25.38 8.85 -12.02
CA ASN A 89 -26.01 9.27 -13.28
C ASN A 89 -26.97 8.20 -13.83
N THR A 90 -27.05 7.04 -13.20
CA THR A 90 -27.91 5.92 -13.59
C THR A 90 -28.73 5.46 -12.38
N PRO A 91 -30.07 5.58 -12.38
CA PRO A 91 -30.86 4.94 -11.34
C PRO A 91 -30.74 3.42 -11.49
N LEU A 92 -30.16 2.73 -10.52
CA LEU A 92 -30.29 1.27 -10.46
C LEU A 92 -31.68 0.91 -9.90
N PRO A 93 -32.43 0.02 -10.55
CA PRO A 93 -33.51 -0.69 -9.88
C PRO A 93 -32.88 -1.51 -8.76
N GLU A 94 -33.32 -1.32 -7.53
CA GLU A 94 -32.98 -2.22 -6.43
C GLU A 94 -33.38 -3.64 -6.83
N THR A 95 -32.40 -4.47 -7.14
CA THR A 95 -32.59 -5.91 -7.12
C THR A 95 -32.27 -6.31 -5.69
N PRO A 96 -33.22 -6.81 -4.88
CA PRO A 96 -32.88 -7.31 -3.56
C PRO A 96 -31.79 -8.36 -3.75
N GLY A 97 -30.62 -8.10 -3.16
CA GLY A 97 -29.57 -9.10 -3.10
C GLY A 97 -30.15 -10.39 -2.51
N PRO A 98 -29.71 -11.57 -2.97
CA PRO A 98 -30.15 -12.81 -2.34
C PRO A 98 -29.89 -12.69 -0.84
N ALA A 99 -30.88 -13.12 -0.03
CA ALA A 99 -30.71 -13.19 1.41
C ALA A 99 -29.35 -13.82 1.72
N PRO A 100 -28.58 -13.30 2.69
CA PRO A 100 -27.36 -13.95 3.12
C PRO A 100 -27.67 -15.43 3.31
N LEU A 101 -26.87 -16.30 2.70
CA LEU A 101 -26.94 -17.72 2.99
C LEU A 101 -26.80 -17.85 4.50
N SER A 102 -27.90 -18.17 5.17
CA SER A 102 -27.85 -18.56 6.57
C SER A 102 -27.11 -19.88 6.60
N LEU A 103 -25.80 -19.82 6.82
CA LEU A 103 -25.11 -20.93 7.42
C LEU A 103 -25.78 -21.10 8.78
N GLU A 104 -26.54 -22.18 8.95
CA GLU A 104 -27.00 -22.61 10.27
C GLU A 104 -25.75 -22.67 11.14
N GLN A 105 -25.59 -21.66 12.00
CA GLN A 105 -24.58 -21.67 13.04
C GLN A 105 -25.01 -22.79 13.97
N ASP A 106 -24.27 -23.88 13.95
CA ASP A 106 -24.37 -24.94 14.93
C ASP A 106 -24.17 -24.28 16.30
N GLU A 107 -25.23 -24.25 17.13
CA GLU A 107 -25.23 -23.58 18.45
C GLU A 107 -24.28 -24.25 19.45
N ASP A 108 -23.60 -25.33 19.05
CA ASP A 108 -22.47 -25.94 19.76
C ASP A 108 -21.10 -25.37 19.32
N ALA A 109 -21.09 -24.23 18.62
CA ALA A 109 -19.87 -23.48 18.35
C ALA A 109 -19.21 -23.08 19.66
N VAL A 110 -18.00 -23.60 19.89
CA VAL A 110 -17.10 -23.23 20.97
C VAL A 110 -17.16 -21.73 21.19
N GLU A 111 -17.57 -21.32 22.39
CA GLU A 111 -17.67 -19.92 22.79
C GLU A 111 -16.25 -19.33 22.81
N PHE A 112 -15.82 -18.76 21.68
CA PHE A 112 -14.54 -18.06 21.58
C PHE A 112 -14.65 -16.76 22.35
N LYS A 113 -14.12 -16.75 23.57
CA LYS A 113 -13.75 -15.51 24.24
C LYS A 113 -12.59 -14.87 23.47
N GLN A 114 -12.88 -14.12 22.41
CA GLN A 114 -12.20 -12.86 22.04
C GLN A 114 -12.76 -12.28 20.74
N SER A 115 -13.15 -11.00 20.80
CA SER A 115 -13.68 -10.17 19.71
C SER A 115 -12.57 -9.42 18.94
N VAL A 116 -11.36 -9.98 18.90
CA VAL A 116 -10.14 -9.47 18.23
C VAL A 116 -10.25 -9.40 16.69
N PHE A 117 -10.56 -10.57 16.13
CA PHE A 117 -10.34 -10.87 14.74
C PHE A 117 -11.57 -11.57 14.18
N GLU A 118 -12.02 -11.13 13.00
CA GLU A 118 -13.13 -11.78 12.28
C GLU A 118 -12.74 -13.20 11.78
N GLN A 119 -11.44 -13.51 11.70
CA GLN A 119 -10.92 -14.80 11.23
C GLN A 119 -10.40 -15.65 12.39
N PRO A 120 -10.78 -16.95 12.49
CA PRO A 120 -10.21 -17.86 13.47
C PRO A 120 -8.69 -18.01 13.33
N LEU A 121 -7.96 -18.16 14.45
CA LEU A 121 -6.50 -18.36 14.44
C LEU A 121 -6.06 -19.56 13.57
N THR A 122 -6.86 -20.61 13.51
CA THR A 122 -6.62 -21.77 12.62
C THR A 122 -6.58 -21.36 11.14
N ALA A 123 -7.46 -20.45 10.70
CA ALA A 123 -7.47 -19.95 9.34
C ALA A 123 -6.25 -19.06 9.06
N LEU A 124 -5.84 -18.24 10.03
CA LEU A 124 -4.63 -17.41 9.92
C LEU A 124 -3.36 -18.27 9.80
N LEU A 125 -3.20 -19.29 10.64
CA LEU A 125 -2.04 -20.19 10.57
C LEU A 125 -2.02 -20.99 9.25
N ALA A 126 -3.18 -21.45 8.77
CA ALA A 126 -3.27 -22.12 7.46
C ALA A 126 -2.85 -21.18 6.31
N GLN A 127 -3.28 -19.92 6.33
CA GLN A 127 -2.85 -18.91 5.35
C GLN A 127 -1.35 -18.61 5.47
N ALA A 128 -0.82 -18.53 6.69
CA ALA A 128 0.60 -18.30 6.94
C ALA A 128 1.44 -19.42 6.33
N GLN A 129 1.02 -20.68 6.51
CA GLN A 129 1.69 -21.85 5.97
C GLN A 129 1.63 -21.88 4.43
N LEU A 130 0.48 -21.54 3.84
CA LEU A 130 0.36 -21.42 2.38
C LEU A 130 1.29 -20.34 1.83
N ALA A 131 1.32 -19.17 2.46
CA ALA A 131 2.23 -18.08 2.09
C ALA A 131 3.72 -18.47 2.25
N ALA A 132 4.05 -19.23 3.29
CA ALA A 132 5.40 -19.74 3.50
C ALA A 132 5.81 -20.77 2.43
N ASN A 133 4.88 -21.60 1.97
CA ASN A 133 5.13 -22.61 0.94
C ASN A 133 5.36 -21.98 -0.45
N ASP A 134 4.78 -20.81 -0.73
CA ASP A 134 5.05 -20.03 -1.94
C ASP A 134 6.44 -19.38 -1.95
N ALA A 135 7.07 -19.23 -0.78
CA ALA A 135 8.39 -18.62 -0.66
C ALA A 135 9.50 -19.59 -1.15
N GLN A 136 10.63 -19.03 -1.60
CA GLN A 136 11.76 -19.83 -2.06
C GLN A 136 12.27 -20.81 -0.99
N SER A 137 12.51 -22.06 -1.40
CA SER A 137 13.10 -23.10 -0.56
C SER A 137 14.49 -22.70 -0.04
N GLY A 138 14.79 -23.01 1.22
CA GLY A 138 16.10 -22.74 1.83
C GLY A 138 16.08 -22.84 3.34
N ILE A 139 17.21 -22.53 3.97
CA ILE A 139 17.36 -22.61 5.43
C ILE A 139 16.40 -21.67 6.18
N GLY A 140 16.09 -20.51 5.61
CA GLY A 140 15.08 -19.59 6.14
C GLY A 140 13.66 -20.15 6.10
N ALA A 141 13.29 -20.84 5.02
CA ALA A 141 11.99 -21.50 4.90
C ALA A 141 11.85 -22.65 5.93
N GLN A 142 12.93 -23.38 6.21
CA GLN A 142 12.95 -24.39 7.28
C GLN A 142 12.70 -23.76 8.65
N TRP A 143 13.36 -22.63 8.94
CA TRP A 143 13.16 -21.90 10.19
C TRP A 143 11.70 -21.44 10.36
N ILE A 144 11.12 -20.83 9.32
CA ILE A 144 9.71 -20.39 9.31
C ILE A 144 8.76 -21.57 9.50
N SER A 145 9.04 -22.71 8.85
CA SER A 145 8.23 -23.92 9.01
C SER A 145 8.22 -24.42 10.45
N VAL A 146 9.36 -24.37 11.15
CA VAL A 146 9.43 -24.76 12.57
C VAL A 146 8.54 -23.86 13.42
N VAL A 147 8.59 -22.54 13.22
CA VAL A 147 7.76 -21.58 13.96
C VAL A 147 6.27 -21.83 13.73
N LEU A 148 5.84 -21.91 12.47
CA LEU A 148 4.43 -22.08 12.14
C LEU A 148 3.89 -23.46 12.58
N SER A 149 4.71 -24.50 12.48
CA SER A 149 4.35 -25.84 12.97
C SER A 149 4.24 -25.88 14.51
N ASP A 150 5.08 -25.13 15.24
CA ASP A 150 4.96 -25.01 16.70
C ASP A 150 3.65 -24.34 17.11
N PHE A 151 3.28 -23.23 16.45
CA PHE A 151 2.01 -22.55 16.70
C PHE A 151 0.81 -23.46 16.42
N GLU A 152 0.83 -24.20 15.32
CA GLU A 152 -0.23 -25.16 15.00
C GLU A 152 -0.30 -26.30 16.04
N ALA A 153 0.85 -26.87 16.43
CA ALA A 153 0.90 -27.94 17.42
C ALA A 153 0.37 -27.50 18.79
N ARG A 154 0.74 -26.28 19.23
CA ARG A 154 0.28 -25.68 20.49
C ARG A 154 -1.22 -25.37 20.45
N LEU A 155 -1.71 -24.86 19.32
CA LEU A 155 -3.15 -24.65 19.11
C LEU A 155 -3.93 -25.97 19.20
N LEU A 156 -3.44 -27.03 18.56
CA LEU A 156 -4.05 -28.36 18.61
C LEU A 156 -3.97 -29.01 20.01
N ALA A 157 -2.95 -28.66 20.80
CA ALA A 157 -2.82 -29.07 22.19
C ALA A 157 -3.75 -28.29 23.15
N GLY A 158 -4.50 -27.31 22.64
CA GLY A 158 -5.46 -26.51 23.42
C GLY A 158 -4.84 -25.32 24.15
N GLU A 159 -3.72 -24.79 23.66
CA GLU A 159 -3.14 -23.56 24.20
C GLU A 159 -4.06 -22.36 23.97
N ASP A 160 -3.97 -21.37 24.87
CA ASP A 160 -4.72 -20.13 24.80
C ASP A 160 -4.41 -19.38 23.49
N GLN A 161 -5.46 -19.05 22.75
CA GLN A 161 -5.34 -18.34 21.48
C GLN A 161 -4.79 -16.94 21.67
N ASP A 162 -5.03 -16.29 22.82
CA ASP A 162 -4.51 -14.96 23.11
C ASP A 162 -2.97 -14.95 23.11
N GLN A 163 -2.38 -15.98 23.71
CA GLN A 163 -0.93 -16.16 23.76
C GLN A 163 -0.37 -16.43 22.36
N LEU A 164 -1.02 -17.32 21.59
CA LEU A 164 -0.59 -17.64 20.23
C LEU A 164 -0.74 -16.47 19.26
N ILE A 165 -1.77 -15.64 19.42
CA ILE A 165 -1.94 -14.39 18.65
C ILE A 165 -0.81 -13.42 19.00
N ASN A 166 -0.48 -13.26 20.28
CA ASN A 166 0.64 -12.41 20.69
C ASN A 166 1.97 -12.90 20.11
N ASP A 167 2.22 -14.22 20.13
CA ASP A 167 3.42 -14.82 19.54
C ASP A 167 3.45 -14.64 18.01
N LEU A 168 2.31 -14.79 17.33
CA LEU A 168 2.18 -14.55 15.88
C LEU A 168 2.43 -13.08 15.52
N VAL A 169 1.92 -12.14 16.31
CA VAL A 169 2.18 -10.70 16.15
C VAL A 169 3.65 -10.39 16.40
N ALA A 170 4.24 -10.91 17.48
CA ALA A 170 5.66 -10.73 17.80
C ALA A 170 6.56 -11.25 16.67
N TRP A 171 6.23 -12.42 16.13
CA TRP A 171 6.90 -12.99 14.95
C TRP A 171 6.79 -12.08 13.73
N SER A 172 5.58 -11.59 13.43
CA SER A 172 5.30 -10.75 12.25
C SER A 172 6.10 -9.45 12.22
N VAL A 173 6.52 -8.93 13.38
CA VAL A 173 7.26 -7.67 13.51
C VAL A 173 8.76 -7.84 13.68
N LEU A 174 9.28 -9.07 13.73
CA LEU A 174 10.72 -9.36 13.75
C LEU A 174 11.54 -8.57 12.71
N PRO A 175 11.08 -8.40 11.46
CA PRO A 175 11.83 -7.67 10.44
C PRO A 175 12.12 -6.20 10.79
N TYR A 176 11.35 -5.62 11.72
CA TYR A 176 11.47 -4.21 12.14
C TYR A 176 12.36 -4.01 13.37
N GLN A 177 12.74 -5.07 14.09
CA GLN A 177 13.50 -4.96 15.34
C GLN A 177 15.01 -4.87 15.11
N SER A 178 15.59 -5.85 14.43
CA SER A 178 17.03 -5.95 14.20
C SER A 178 17.35 -6.87 13.01
N ARG A 179 18.54 -6.71 12.42
CA ARG A 179 19.05 -7.55 11.33
C ARG A 179 20.14 -8.52 11.78
N SER A 180 20.21 -8.78 13.09
CA SER A 180 21.17 -9.72 13.69
C SER A 180 20.52 -11.08 13.92
N ILE A 181 21.33 -12.15 13.92
CA ILE A 181 20.80 -13.50 14.18
C ILE A 181 20.19 -13.64 15.58
N GLY A 182 20.64 -12.79 16.52
CA GLY A 182 20.08 -12.74 17.87
C GLY A 182 18.56 -12.52 17.86
N VAL A 183 18.03 -11.69 16.96
CA VAL A 183 16.59 -11.37 16.95
C VAL A 183 15.69 -12.59 16.74
N VAL A 184 16.09 -13.51 15.87
CA VAL A 184 15.32 -14.73 15.59
C VAL A 184 15.56 -15.80 16.67
N MET A 185 16.73 -15.79 17.31
CA MET A 185 17.03 -16.70 18.41
C MET A 185 16.34 -16.29 19.71
N ASP A 186 16.32 -14.99 20.01
CA ASP A 186 15.64 -14.42 21.18
C ASP A 186 14.14 -14.71 21.09
N PHE A 187 13.52 -14.43 19.93
CA PHE A 187 12.13 -14.82 19.67
C PHE A 187 11.89 -16.33 19.81
N ALA A 188 12.77 -17.17 19.24
CA ALA A 188 12.61 -18.61 19.35
C ALA A 188 12.62 -19.08 20.82
N ASN A 189 13.46 -18.48 21.67
CA ASN A 189 13.54 -18.82 23.09
C ASN A 189 12.37 -18.29 23.92
N GLU A 190 11.80 -17.14 23.54
CA GLU A 190 10.73 -16.48 24.28
C GLU A 190 9.34 -16.99 23.91
N SER A 191 9.11 -17.29 22.63
CA SER A 191 7.77 -17.49 22.06
C SER A 191 7.50 -18.89 21.51
N LEU A 192 8.48 -19.80 21.46
CA LEU A 192 8.26 -21.18 20.98
C LEU A 192 8.33 -22.19 22.11
N SER A 193 7.78 -23.40 21.88
CA SER A 193 8.04 -24.53 22.76
C SER A 193 9.54 -24.84 22.86
N ALA A 194 10.00 -25.44 23.97
CA ALA A 194 11.42 -25.73 24.17
C ALA A 194 12.04 -26.60 23.05
N GLU A 195 11.26 -27.52 22.48
CA GLU A 195 11.70 -28.37 21.36
C GLU A 195 11.83 -27.55 20.07
N ALA A 196 10.81 -26.77 19.74
CA ALA A 196 10.81 -25.92 18.56
C ALA A 196 11.89 -24.82 18.65
N ALA A 197 12.09 -24.22 19.83
CA ALA A 197 13.15 -23.26 20.10
C ALA A 197 14.54 -23.85 19.85
N ALA A 198 14.81 -25.07 20.35
CA ALA A 198 16.08 -25.74 20.13
C ALA A 198 16.33 -26.01 18.63
N GLN A 199 15.30 -26.45 17.90
CA GLN A 199 15.38 -26.67 16.46
C GLN A 199 15.58 -25.37 15.68
N ALA A 200 14.78 -24.34 15.97
CA ALA A 200 14.87 -23.02 15.37
C ALA A 200 16.25 -22.39 15.59
N ASN A 201 16.80 -22.48 16.80
CA ASN A 201 18.15 -22.00 17.12
C ASN A 201 19.25 -22.75 16.37
N ALA A 202 19.12 -24.07 16.22
CA ALA A 202 20.08 -24.86 15.44
C ALA A 202 20.08 -24.48 13.96
N ILE A 203 18.91 -24.14 13.40
CA ILE A 203 18.78 -23.64 12.02
C ILE A 203 19.35 -22.21 11.94
N ALA A 204 19.00 -21.32 12.87
CA ALA A 204 19.46 -19.94 12.93
C ALA A 204 21.01 -19.86 13.02
N GLY A 205 21.64 -20.71 13.83
CA GLY A 205 23.10 -20.75 13.98
C GLY A 205 23.87 -21.11 12.70
N GLN A 206 23.19 -21.65 11.68
CA GLN A 206 23.76 -21.97 10.37
C GLN A 206 23.46 -20.90 9.31
N MET A 207 22.62 -19.91 9.61
CA MET A 207 22.25 -18.87 8.67
C MET A 207 23.43 -17.95 8.38
N THR A 208 23.69 -17.71 7.10
CA THR A 208 24.49 -16.56 6.69
C THR A 208 23.70 -15.26 6.88
N ARG A 209 24.38 -14.11 6.75
CA ARG A 209 23.71 -12.79 6.72
C ARG A 209 22.61 -12.72 5.65
N ASN A 210 22.85 -13.33 4.49
CA ASN A 210 21.91 -13.35 3.38
C ASN A 210 20.71 -14.26 3.69
N ASP A 211 20.94 -15.40 4.33
CA ASP A 211 19.86 -16.29 4.77
C ASP A 211 18.95 -15.58 5.78
N LEU A 212 19.54 -14.93 6.80
CA LEU A 212 18.76 -14.17 7.78
C LEU A 212 17.93 -13.05 7.12
N ARG A 213 18.52 -12.26 6.23
CA ARG A 213 17.80 -11.19 5.52
C ARG A 213 16.61 -11.75 4.73
N ARG A 214 16.82 -12.86 4.01
CA ARG A 214 15.74 -13.54 3.27
C ARG A 214 14.66 -14.09 4.21
N THR A 215 15.05 -14.67 5.35
CA THR A 215 14.09 -15.12 6.38
C THR A 215 13.21 -13.97 6.85
N LEU A 216 13.81 -12.82 7.23
CA LEU A 216 13.06 -11.65 7.69
C LEU A 216 12.14 -11.08 6.60
N TRP A 217 12.55 -11.11 5.33
CA TRP A 217 11.67 -10.72 4.22
C TRP A 217 10.49 -11.68 4.04
N ASN A 218 10.73 -12.98 4.08
CA ASN A 218 9.67 -13.97 3.99
C ASN A 218 8.65 -13.80 5.14
N ILE A 219 9.11 -13.51 6.36
CA ILE A 219 8.23 -13.18 7.49
C ILE A 219 7.39 -11.94 7.17
N GLN A 220 8.01 -10.88 6.64
CA GLN A 220 7.30 -9.65 6.25
C GLN A 220 6.27 -9.89 5.14
N ASP A 221 6.58 -10.75 4.17
CA ASP A 221 5.66 -11.12 3.08
C ASP A 221 4.48 -11.95 3.58
N ILE A 222 4.73 -12.91 4.47
CA ILE A 222 3.67 -13.69 5.12
C ILE A 222 2.79 -12.76 5.96
N ALA A 223 3.39 -11.92 6.81
CA ALA A 223 2.66 -10.95 7.62
C ALA A 223 1.83 -9.99 6.75
N GLY A 224 2.38 -9.53 5.62
CA GLY A 224 1.67 -8.70 4.66
C GLY A 224 0.46 -9.41 4.03
N ARG A 225 0.54 -10.72 3.79
CA ARG A 225 -0.61 -11.53 3.30
C ARG A 225 -1.65 -11.76 4.40
N LEU A 226 -1.22 -12.02 5.64
CA LEU A 226 -2.09 -12.25 6.80
C LEU A 226 -2.87 -11.00 7.21
N GLY A 227 -2.27 -9.82 7.05
CA GLY A 227 -2.95 -8.54 7.25
C GLY A 227 -4.06 -8.27 6.21
N GLY A 228 -4.20 -9.13 5.19
CA GLY A 228 -4.97 -8.86 3.99
C GLY A 228 -4.15 -8.08 2.97
N ALA A 229 -4.60 -8.09 1.70
CA ALA A 229 -3.95 -7.38 0.58
C ALA A 229 -3.73 -5.87 0.83
N ASP A 230 -4.30 -5.32 1.90
CA ASP A 230 -4.31 -3.91 2.24
C ASP A 230 -3.26 -3.45 3.28
N VAL A 231 -2.48 -4.28 3.97
CA VAL A 231 -1.56 -3.73 5.01
C VAL A 231 -0.27 -3.15 4.43
N ARG A 232 0.22 -3.68 3.30
CA ARG A 232 1.23 -2.97 2.49
C ARG A 232 0.60 -1.90 1.58
N SER A 233 -0.72 -1.94 1.36
CA SER A 233 -1.44 -1.08 0.40
C SER A 233 -2.23 0.07 1.05
N ALA A 234 -2.36 0.09 2.38
CA ALA A 234 -2.89 1.17 3.17
C ALA A 234 -1.87 2.31 3.28
N SER A 235 -1.28 2.69 2.14
CA SER A 235 -1.05 4.11 1.91
C SER A 235 -2.39 4.79 2.24
N SER A 236 -2.40 5.73 3.18
CA SER A 236 -3.58 6.58 3.35
C SER A 236 -3.85 7.22 2.00
N LYS A 237 -4.86 6.72 1.24
CA LYS A 237 -5.15 7.22 -0.10
C LYS A 237 -5.45 8.69 -0.05
N THR A 238 -6.12 9.15 1.01
CA THR A 238 -6.32 10.57 1.27
C THR A 238 -5.02 11.36 1.33
N MET A 239 -4.01 10.87 2.06
CA MET A 239 -2.70 11.54 2.12
C MET A 239 -1.96 11.44 0.77
N GLN A 240 -1.99 10.26 0.13
CA GLN A 240 -1.37 10.05 -1.17
C GLN A 240 -1.98 11.00 -2.22
N TYR A 241 -3.31 11.11 -2.28
CA TYR A 241 -4.00 12.04 -3.16
C TYR A 241 -3.71 13.49 -2.81
N ALA A 242 -3.65 13.84 -1.52
CA ALA A 242 -3.30 15.20 -1.13
C ALA A 242 -1.93 15.65 -1.67
N VAL A 243 -0.95 14.75 -1.67
CA VAL A 243 0.39 14.99 -2.23
C VAL A 243 0.35 14.94 -3.76
N ASN A 244 -0.10 13.84 -4.35
CA ASN A 244 -0.07 13.65 -5.80
C ASN A 244 -0.90 14.70 -6.55
N CYS A 245 -2.05 15.12 -6.01
CA CYS A 245 -2.86 16.17 -6.61
C CYS A 245 -2.20 17.54 -6.52
N ALA A 246 -1.42 17.82 -5.48
CA ALA A 246 -0.74 19.09 -5.29
C ALA A 246 0.61 19.18 -6.04
N GLU A 247 1.33 18.06 -6.17
CA GLU A 247 2.70 18.00 -6.70
C GLU A 247 2.82 17.44 -8.11
N ASP A 248 2.04 16.43 -8.48
CA ASP A 248 2.18 15.75 -9.79
C ASP A 248 1.07 16.19 -10.76
N VAL A 249 -0.17 15.85 -10.43
CA VAL A 249 -1.34 16.07 -11.30
C VAL A 249 -1.67 17.57 -11.43
N ALA A 250 -1.22 18.39 -10.48
CA ALA A 250 -1.36 19.85 -10.57
C ALA A 250 -0.72 20.43 -11.85
N PHE A 251 0.35 19.81 -12.36
CA PHE A 251 1.20 20.31 -13.45
C PHE A 251 1.25 19.40 -14.68
N SER A 252 0.43 18.35 -14.70
CA SER A 252 0.26 17.46 -15.87
C SER A 252 -1.12 17.69 -16.48
N THR A 253 -1.30 17.42 -17.78
CA THR A 253 -2.63 17.45 -18.40
C THR A 253 -3.03 16.12 -19.02
N ILE A 254 -4.33 15.95 -19.25
CA ILE A 254 -4.82 14.76 -19.93
C ILE A 254 -4.38 14.74 -21.41
N GLU A 255 -4.15 15.91 -22.00
CA GLU A 255 -3.56 16.05 -23.34
C GLU A 255 -2.13 15.49 -23.37
N ASP A 256 -1.31 15.71 -22.34
CA ASP A 256 0.03 15.12 -22.25
C ASP A 256 -0.04 13.59 -22.22
N THR A 257 -0.98 13.05 -21.45
CA THR A 257 -1.24 11.60 -21.36
C THR A 257 -1.69 11.03 -22.71
N ASN A 258 -2.62 11.70 -23.38
CA ASN A 258 -3.09 11.29 -24.71
C ASN A 258 -1.97 11.38 -25.75
N ALA A 259 -1.13 12.41 -25.69
CA ALA A 259 0.02 12.57 -26.56
C ALA A 259 1.05 11.46 -26.34
N TYR A 260 1.29 11.07 -25.08
CA TYR A 260 2.16 9.94 -24.73
C TYR A 260 1.63 8.62 -25.31
N VAL A 261 0.34 8.34 -25.13
CA VAL A 261 -0.30 7.14 -25.71
C VAL A 261 -0.17 7.12 -27.23
N ALA A 262 -0.42 8.26 -27.90
CA ALA A 262 -0.35 8.37 -29.35
C ALA A 262 1.08 8.21 -29.91
N GLN A 263 2.10 8.62 -29.14
CA GLN A 263 3.51 8.52 -29.53
C GLN A 263 4.17 7.20 -29.11
N SER A 264 3.50 6.41 -28.27
CA SER A 264 4.03 5.13 -27.82
C SER A 264 4.16 4.15 -29.00
N PRO A 265 5.27 3.39 -29.10
CA PRO A 265 5.39 2.33 -30.09
C PRO A 265 4.38 1.18 -29.87
N TYR A 266 3.83 1.08 -28.65
CA TYR A 266 2.88 0.04 -28.25
C TYR A 266 1.65 0.66 -27.57
N PRO A 267 0.82 1.43 -28.29
CA PRO A 267 -0.29 2.18 -27.70
C PRO A 267 -1.30 1.29 -26.95
N GLN A 268 -1.52 0.05 -27.43
CA GLN A 268 -2.39 -0.93 -26.78
C GLN A 268 -1.90 -1.38 -25.40
N LEU A 269 -0.59 -1.32 -25.12
CA LEU A 269 -0.04 -1.69 -23.81
C LEU A 269 -0.15 -0.56 -22.79
N VAL A 270 -0.22 0.69 -23.25
CA VAL A 270 -0.28 1.88 -22.39
C VAL A 270 -1.68 2.48 -22.30
N LEU A 271 -2.62 2.08 -23.16
CA LEU A 271 -3.97 2.61 -23.18
C LEU A 271 -4.75 2.34 -21.89
N LEU A 272 -4.73 1.10 -21.40
CA LEU A 272 -5.40 0.75 -20.16
C LEU A 272 -4.82 1.50 -18.95
N PRO A 273 -3.48 1.51 -18.72
CA PRO A 273 -2.88 2.34 -17.67
C PRO A 273 -3.21 3.83 -17.80
N ALA A 274 -3.23 4.38 -19.02
CA ALA A 274 -3.56 5.79 -19.24
C ALA A 274 -5.02 6.10 -18.87
N LYS A 275 -5.95 5.20 -19.22
CA LYS A 275 -7.37 5.35 -18.86
C LYS A 275 -7.61 5.16 -17.36
N GLU A 276 -6.87 4.26 -16.74
CA GLU A 276 -6.85 4.14 -15.29
C GLU A 276 -6.35 5.44 -14.67
N PHE A 277 -5.19 5.97 -15.08
CA PHE A 277 -4.65 7.23 -14.58
C PHE A 277 -5.63 8.42 -14.74
N GLU A 278 -6.35 8.50 -15.86
CA GLU A 278 -7.42 9.50 -16.06
C GLU A 278 -8.51 9.41 -14.98
N LEU A 279 -8.96 8.20 -14.67
CA LEU A 279 -10.02 7.96 -13.69
C LEU A 279 -9.56 8.10 -12.24
N VAL A 280 -8.45 7.45 -11.87
CA VAL A 280 -8.01 7.39 -10.47
C VAL A 280 -7.13 8.55 -10.05
N ALA A 281 -6.41 9.22 -10.95
CA ALA A 281 -5.56 10.36 -10.60
C ALA A 281 -6.18 11.69 -11.06
N PHE A 282 -6.44 11.86 -12.36
CA PHE A 282 -6.97 13.14 -12.86
C PHE A 282 -8.36 13.47 -12.30
N GLY A 283 -9.31 12.53 -12.34
CA GLY A 283 -10.69 12.76 -11.88
C GLY A 283 -10.76 13.41 -10.48
N PRO A 284 -10.19 12.79 -9.43
CA PRO A 284 -10.15 13.38 -8.10
C PRO A 284 -9.35 14.69 -8.03
N CYS A 285 -8.20 14.76 -8.71
CA CYS A 285 -7.27 15.89 -8.58
C CYS A 285 -7.70 17.16 -9.31
N VAL A 286 -8.58 17.09 -10.32
CA VAL A 286 -9.10 18.29 -11.04
C VAL A 286 -9.77 19.27 -10.08
N THR A 287 -10.36 18.75 -9.01
CA THR A 287 -11.13 19.52 -8.03
C THR A 287 -10.33 19.82 -6.76
N TYR A 288 -9.13 19.25 -6.65
CA TYR A 288 -8.26 19.43 -5.52
C TYR A 288 -7.59 20.81 -5.59
N PRO A 289 -7.47 21.54 -4.46
CA PRO A 289 -6.72 22.79 -4.44
C PRO A 289 -5.29 22.59 -4.96
N LYS A 290 -4.76 23.55 -5.72
CA LYS A 290 -3.37 23.54 -6.19
C LYS A 290 -2.53 24.53 -5.36
N PRO A 291 -2.07 24.16 -4.15
CA PRO A 291 -1.41 25.10 -3.25
C PRO A 291 0.05 25.38 -3.63
N LEU A 292 0.63 24.57 -4.51
CA LEU A 292 2.03 24.65 -4.93
C LEU A 292 2.11 25.31 -6.31
N ASP A 293 3.23 25.97 -6.56
CA ASP A 293 3.57 26.47 -7.89
C ASP A 293 4.49 25.48 -8.64
N ALA A 294 4.65 25.67 -9.94
CA ALA A 294 5.37 24.75 -10.81
C ALA A 294 6.88 24.59 -10.50
N SER A 295 7.42 25.34 -9.54
CA SER A 295 8.79 25.14 -9.05
C SER A 295 9.00 23.75 -8.44
N VAL A 296 7.96 23.12 -7.88
CA VAL A 296 8.07 21.77 -7.28
C VAL A 296 8.27 20.67 -8.33
N ALA A 297 7.91 20.93 -9.59
CA ALA A 297 8.12 20.04 -10.72
C ALA A 297 9.46 20.30 -11.45
N GLN A 298 10.27 21.26 -10.99
CA GLN A 298 11.57 21.54 -11.59
C GLN A 298 12.59 20.47 -11.20
N LEU A 299 13.51 20.20 -12.13
CA LEU A 299 14.62 19.28 -11.88
C LEU A 299 15.44 19.74 -10.67
N VAL A 300 15.58 18.86 -9.68
CA VAL A 300 16.43 19.09 -8.52
C VAL A 300 17.89 19.16 -8.96
N THR A 301 18.60 20.22 -8.55
CA THR A 301 20.03 20.37 -8.79
C THR A 301 20.83 20.35 -7.50
N SER A 302 21.90 19.55 -7.45
CA SER A 302 22.75 19.45 -6.26
C SER A 302 24.15 18.96 -6.59
N THR A 303 25.15 19.52 -5.91
CA THR A 303 26.55 19.07 -5.99
C THR A 303 26.91 18.06 -4.89
N ILE A 304 25.97 17.77 -3.97
CA ILE A 304 26.18 16.71 -2.98
C ILE A 304 26.25 15.38 -3.74
N PRO A 305 27.27 14.53 -3.51
CA PRO A 305 27.32 13.23 -4.17
C PRO A 305 26.07 12.42 -3.87
N ALA A 306 25.56 11.74 -4.89
CA ALA A 306 24.32 11.00 -4.83
C ALA A 306 24.47 9.61 -5.48
N LEU A 307 23.67 8.66 -5.05
CA LEU A 307 23.56 7.35 -5.68
C LEU A 307 22.17 7.22 -6.27
N VAL A 308 22.08 7.05 -7.59
CA VAL A 308 20.82 6.86 -8.30
C VAL A 308 20.73 5.39 -8.70
N PHE A 309 19.85 4.66 -8.02
CA PHE A 309 19.49 3.31 -8.43
C PHE A 309 18.33 3.36 -9.38
N GLN A 310 18.49 2.73 -10.54
CA GLN A 310 17.40 2.64 -11.50
C GLN A 310 17.26 1.25 -12.09
N GLN A 311 16.03 0.82 -12.31
CA GLN A 311 15.72 -0.54 -12.72
C GLN A 311 15.06 -0.56 -14.10
N ALA A 312 15.51 -1.45 -14.98
CA ALA A 312 15.07 -1.47 -16.37
C ALA A 312 13.65 -2.01 -16.56
N LEU A 313 13.13 -2.80 -15.60
CA LEU A 313 11.76 -3.31 -15.61
C LEU A 313 10.85 -2.55 -14.64
N ASP A 314 11.25 -1.36 -14.16
CA ASP A 314 10.41 -0.53 -13.31
C ASP A 314 9.29 0.13 -14.12
N ILE A 315 8.06 -0.31 -13.85
CA ILE A 315 6.85 0.23 -14.49
C ILE A 315 6.25 1.42 -13.73
N GLN A 316 6.75 1.75 -12.53
CA GLN A 316 6.27 2.85 -11.69
C GLN A 316 7.16 4.09 -11.83
N THR A 317 8.49 3.91 -11.80
CA THR A 317 9.49 4.96 -11.96
C THR A 317 10.45 4.62 -13.10
N PRO A 318 10.04 4.80 -14.38
CA PRO A 318 10.73 4.23 -15.53
C PRO A 318 12.17 4.73 -15.70
N LEU A 319 13.00 3.90 -16.34
CA LEU A 319 14.44 4.15 -16.56
C LEU A 319 14.77 5.56 -17.06
N SER A 320 13.95 6.12 -17.94
CA SER A 320 14.11 7.47 -18.47
C SER A 320 14.09 8.56 -17.40
N TRP A 321 13.27 8.43 -16.35
CA TRP A 321 13.16 9.42 -15.28
C TRP A 321 14.43 9.49 -14.43
N GLY A 322 15.02 8.33 -14.11
CA GLY A 322 16.29 8.26 -13.39
C GLY A 322 17.43 8.96 -14.12
N LYS A 323 17.45 8.90 -15.46
CA LYS A 323 18.45 9.62 -16.28
C LYS A 323 18.26 11.13 -16.19
N VAL A 324 17.01 11.61 -16.27
CA VAL A 324 16.69 13.03 -16.07
C VAL A 324 17.10 13.51 -14.68
N VAL A 325 16.86 12.72 -13.63
CA VAL A 325 17.32 13.03 -12.27
C VAL A 325 18.84 13.14 -12.21
N ALA A 326 19.57 12.23 -12.85
CA ALA A 326 21.03 12.25 -12.87
C ALA A 326 21.61 13.51 -13.55
N ASP A 327 20.93 14.08 -14.55
CA ASP A 327 21.34 15.33 -15.21
C ASP A 327 21.42 16.52 -14.24
N GLY A 328 20.57 16.52 -13.19
CA GLY A 328 20.58 17.54 -12.13
C GLY A 328 21.63 17.30 -11.05
N LEU A 329 22.24 16.10 -11.02
CA LEU A 329 23.14 15.65 -9.97
C LEU A 329 24.53 15.34 -10.57
N PRO A 330 25.35 16.36 -10.88
CA PRO A 330 26.62 16.18 -11.59
C PRO A 330 27.66 15.31 -10.87
N ASN A 331 27.51 15.10 -9.56
CA ASN A 331 28.36 14.21 -8.75
C ASN A 331 27.65 12.90 -8.40
N SER A 332 26.62 12.51 -9.15
CA SER A 332 25.90 11.26 -8.93
C SER A 332 26.62 10.05 -9.53
N PHE A 333 26.43 8.90 -8.89
CA PHE A 333 26.73 7.59 -9.47
C PHE A 333 25.42 6.93 -9.87
N PHE A 334 25.29 6.58 -11.14
CA PHE A 334 24.09 5.94 -11.69
C PHE A 334 24.30 4.43 -11.82
N VAL A 335 23.43 3.64 -11.19
CA VAL A 335 23.49 2.18 -11.22
C VAL A 335 22.21 1.63 -11.81
N GLU A 336 22.31 1.09 -13.01
CA GLU A 336 21.21 0.45 -13.73
C GLU A 336 21.15 -1.05 -13.42
N TRP A 337 19.95 -1.55 -13.12
CA TRP A 337 19.67 -2.96 -12.89
C TRP A 337 18.80 -3.52 -14.01
N SER A 338 19.38 -4.35 -14.86
CA SER A 338 18.70 -4.79 -16.10
C SER A 338 17.53 -5.74 -15.86
N ASN A 339 17.55 -6.52 -14.76
CA ASN A 339 16.58 -7.59 -14.51
C ASN A 339 15.67 -7.35 -13.30
N MET A 340 15.71 -6.15 -12.71
CA MET A 340 14.91 -5.83 -11.54
C MET A 340 13.72 -4.94 -11.92
N GLY A 341 12.64 -5.08 -11.15
CA GLY A 341 11.49 -4.17 -11.16
C GLY A 341 11.65 -3.06 -10.12
N HIS A 342 10.55 -2.58 -9.56
CA HIS A 342 10.53 -1.43 -8.63
C HIS A 342 11.33 -1.70 -7.32
N ILE A 343 12.21 -0.75 -6.94
CA ILE A 343 12.97 -0.67 -5.68
C ILE A 343 14.03 -1.78 -5.50
N ALA A 344 15.10 -1.73 -6.31
CA ALA A 344 16.23 -2.67 -6.19
C ALA A 344 16.90 -2.69 -4.80
N ALA A 345 17.05 -1.52 -4.15
CA ALA A 345 17.68 -1.42 -2.82
C ALA A 345 16.98 -2.27 -1.75
N GLY A 346 15.67 -2.43 -1.89
CA GLY A 346 14.81 -3.12 -0.93
C GLY A 346 14.61 -4.60 -1.19
N HIS A 347 14.90 -5.10 -2.40
CA HIS A 347 14.48 -6.43 -2.86
C HIS A 347 15.59 -7.28 -3.50
N ASP A 348 16.85 -6.86 -3.40
CA ASP A 348 17.96 -7.66 -3.91
C ASP A 348 18.31 -8.88 -3.02
N TYR A 349 18.12 -10.08 -3.59
CA TYR A 349 18.38 -11.37 -2.96
C TYR A 349 19.87 -11.70 -2.73
N HIS A 350 20.81 -11.11 -3.46
CA HIS A 350 22.24 -11.37 -3.26
C HIS A 350 22.98 -10.22 -2.58
N SER A 351 22.23 -9.26 -2.02
CA SER A 351 22.74 -8.13 -1.23
C SER A 351 23.62 -7.13 -1.98
N CYS A 352 23.86 -7.31 -3.28
CA CYS A 352 24.64 -6.41 -4.12
C CYS A 352 24.15 -4.96 -4.04
N ALA A 353 22.84 -4.70 -4.13
CA ALA A 353 22.27 -3.36 -4.05
C ALA A 353 22.55 -2.72 -2.68
N GLY A 354 22.46 -3.53 -1.62
CA GLY A 354 22.80 -3.11 -0.27
C GLY A 354 24.29 -2.82 -0.09
N ASP A 355 25.15 -3.65 -0.67
CA ASP A 355 26.61 -3.50 -0.60
C ASP A 355 27.08 -2.27 -1.38
N ILE A 356 26.50 -2.01 -2.56
CA ILE A 356 26.75 -0.79 -3.33
C ILE A 356 26.30 0.45 -2.55
N ALA A 357 25.10 0.42 -1.96
CA ALA A 357 24.59 1.53 -1.15
C ALA A 357 25.46 1.77 0.10
N ALA A 358 25.87 0.71 0.80
CA ALA A 358 26.77 0.81 1.95
C ALA A 358 28.14 1.39 1.55
N ALA A 359 28.74 0.90 0.48
CA ALA A 359 30.02 1.40 -0.02
C ALA A 359 29.96 2.89 -0.40
N PHE A 360 28.84 3.32 -0.99
CA PHE A 360 28.59 4.74 -1.28
C PHE A 360 28.44 5.55 0.02
N LEU A 361 27.67 5.08 0.99
CA LEU A 361 27.49 5.79 2.27
C LEU A 361 28.79 5.90 3.08
N ASP A 362 29.66 4.87 3.01
CA ASP A 362 30.97 4.88 3.67
C ASP A 362 31.93 5.91 3.05
N ASN A 363 31.86 6.12 1.73
CA ASN A 363 32.66 7.12 1.04
C ASN A 363 31.92 7.68 -0.19
N PRO A 364 31.06 8.70 -0.01
CA PRO A 364 30.22 9.22 -1.09
C PRO A 364 31.01 9.99 -2.14
N ALA A 365 32.29 10.33 -1.88
CA ALA A 365 33.17 10.96 -2.85
C ALA A 365 33.82 9.95 -3.83
N ARG A 366 33.57 8.65 -3.66
CA ARG A 366 34.16 7.59 -4.48
C ARG A 366 33.07 6.75 -5.12
N GLU A 367 33.25 6.44 -6.40
CA GLU A 367 32.36 5.54 -7.12
C GLU A 367 32.34 4.16 -6.44
N PRO A 368 31.16 3.64 -6.04
CA PRO A 368 31.05 2.33 -5.44
C PRO A 368 31.35 1.23 -6.46
N ASN A 369 31.86 0.09 -6.01
CA ASN A 369 32.10 -1.05 -6.89
C ASN A 369 30.77 -1.71 -7.27
N ILE A 370 30.34 -1.56 -8.53
CA ILE A 370 29.09 -2.10 -9.05
C ILE A 370 29.20 -3.46 -9.76
N SER A 371 30.37 -4.10 -9.73
CA SER A 371 30.62 -5.35 -10.49
C SER A 371 29.63 -6.48 -10.17
N CYS A 372 29.10 -6.54 -8.94
CA CYS A 372 28.10 -7.54 -8.59
C CYS A 372 26.79 -7.35 -9.38
N ALA A 373 26.37 -6.11 -9.68
CA ALA A 373 25.15 -5.78 -10.42
C ALA A 373 25.28 -6.12 -11.91
N GLN A 374 26.51 -6.35 -12.37
CA GLN A 374 26.82 -6.76 -13.75
C GLN A 374 26.98 -8.29 -13.88
N SER A 375 26.93 -9.03 -12.77
CA SER A 375 27.06 -10.49 -12.79
C SER A 375 25.88 -11.16 -13.50
N ALA A 376 26.07 -12.42 -13.92
CA ALA A 376 25.06 -13.19 -14.65
C ALA A 376 23.70 -13.29 -13.92
N ASN A 377 23.72 -13.23 -12.58
CA ASN A 377 22.50 -13.26 -11.76
C ASN A 377 21.61 -12.02 -11.94
N TYR A 378 22.16 -10.91 -12.47
CA TYR A 378 21.44 -9.64 -12.69
C TYR A 378 21.21 -9.31 -14.16
N GLN A 379 21.44 -10.28 -15.05
CA GLN A 379 21.17 -10.16 -16.48
C GLN A 379 19.80 -10.76 -16.79
N LEU A 380 19.05 -10.10 -17.68
CA LEU A 380 17.82 -10.64 -18.25
C LEU A 380 18.13 -11.96 -18.98
N GLN A 381 17.43 -13.02 -18.60
CA GLN A 381 17.61 -14.36 -19.19
C GLN A 381 16.73 -14.59 -20.43
N PHE A 382 15.89 -13.62 -20.79
CA PHE A 382 15.04 -13.67 -21.97
C PHE A 382 15.18 -12.38 -22.78
N VAL A 383 15.07 -12.51 -24.11
CA VAL A 383 15.19 -11.40 -25.05
C VAL A 383 13.78 -10.83 -25.28
N LEU A 384 13.61 -9.52 -25.09
CA LEU A 384 12.40 -8.84 -25.54
C LEU A 384 12.44 -8.73 -27.08
N PRO A 385 11.31 -8.85 -27.78
CA PRO A 385 11.27 -8.58 -29.22
C PRO A 385 11.81 -7.18 -29.51
N GLU A 386 12.67 -7.06 -30.54
CA GLU A 386 13.17 -5.77 -31.03
C GLU A 386 12.06 -4.84 -31.52
#